data_AF-S7ZQQ2-F1
#
_entry.id   AF-S7ZQQ2-F1
#
_cell.length_a   1.000
_cell.length_b   1.000
_cell.length_c   1.000
_cell.angle_alpha   90.00
_cell.angle_beta   90.00
_cell.angle_gamma   90.00
#
_symmetry.space_group_name_H-M   'P 1'
#
loop_
_entity.id
_entity.type
_entity.pdbx_description
1 polymer ?
#
loop_
_entity_poly.entity_id
_entity_poly.type
_entity_poly.pdbx_seq_one_letter_code
_entity_poly.pdbx_strand_id
1 'polypeptide(L)'
;MEELPKADTLLYGEHQHRGMRFQRWIENASLSNCPIQPSEVTLTQLHANWLPVIVDRAQPDAVSFADGLYHANRLQIHGPWVHHRMTSGIKPGPRGRFSTEDINDFQSYIAPTALFLTCVFRMDGPYVSQIAQAVYQSEYSMGTLEHIFFTDVVNQDTTDFLQESVLPDMNNPNKIPTTRETYTFEHGSPEHLALLGTRLGSVVGYLMLGAYPRGTRRVSRISIHRNYGLSLELQFQIEDIPRNTASSDGSSSKAGDKRRHVGGGDGTDDGAGSSGKRRKPSGGDDDNYQGPARRTRQRLGPRKI
;
A
#
# COMPACT_ATOMS: atom_id res chain seq x y z
N MET A 1 -27.46 0.40 9.62
CA MET A 1 -26.23 0.55 8.82
C MET A 1 -26.61 1.35 7.60
N GLU A 2 -26.02 2.52 7.42
CA GLU A 2 -26.29 3.36 6.24
C GLU A 2 -25.64 2.71 5.02
N GLU A 3 -26.42 2.44 3.98
CA GLU A 3 -25.96 1.84 2.73
C GLU A 3 -25.07 2.84 1.96
N LEU A 4 -24.07 2.34 1.22
CA LEU A 4 -23.26 3.23 0.36
C LEU A 4 -24.13 3.70 -0.83
N PRO A 5 -23.92 4.92 -1.35
CA PRO A 5 -24.57 5.36 -2.58
C PRO A 5 -24.19 4.42 -3.73
N LYS A 6 -25.11 4.24 -4.68
CA LYS A 6 -24.82 3.47 -5.90
C LYS A 6 -23.75 4.20 -6.73
N ALA A 7 -22.87 3.44 -7.37
CA ALA A 7 -21.74 3.99 -8.12
C ALA A 7 -22.17 4.95 -9.23
N ASP A 8 -23.28 4.67 -9.94
CA ASP A 8 -23.83 5.51 -11.00
C ASP A 8 -24.28 6.90 -10.55
N THR A 9 -24.49 7.10 -9.24
CA THR A 9 -24.84 8.40 -8.65
C THR A 9 -23.62 9.23 -8.22
N LEU A 10 -22.41 8.66 -8.28
CA LEU A 10 -21.18 9.29 -7.81
C LEU A 10 -20.42 9.98 -8.96
N LEU A 11 -19.75 11.09 -8.64
CA LEU A 11 -19.00 11.90 -9.62
C LEU A 11 -17.93 11.07 -10.36
N TYR A 12 -17.24 10.19 -9.65
CA TYR A 12 -16.22 9.32 -10.22
C TYR A 12 -16.60 7.83 -10.20
N GLY A 13 -17.91 7.54 -10.27
CA GLY A 13 -18.40 6.19 -10.50
C GLY A 13 -17.85 5.12 -9.53
N GLU A 14 -17.36 4.03 -10.11
CA GLU A 14 -16.81 2.88 -9.37
C GLU A 14 -15.54 3.21 -8.59
N HIS A 15 -14.70 4.13 -9.07
CA HIS A 15 -13.51 4.55 -8.33
C HIS A 15 -13.91 5.20 -7.00
N GLN A 16 -14.84 6.16 -7.03
CA GLN A 16 -15.34 6.78 -5.80
C GLN A 16 -16.03 5.77 -4.89
N HIS A 17 -16.88 4.91 -5.44
CA HIS A 17 -17.59 3.89 -4.67
C HIS A 17 -16.64 2.93 -3.95
N ARG A 18 -15.59 2.45 -4.63
CA ARG A 18 -14.56 1.60 -4.03
C ARG A 18 -13.77 2.34 -2.95
N GLY A 19 -13.41 3.59 -3.20
CA GLY A 19 -12.76 4.45 -2.21
C GLY A 19 -13.57 4.63 -0.93
N MET A 20 -14.87 4.90 -1.06
CA MET A 20 -15.79 5.01 0.08
C MET A 20 -15.83 3.72 0.91
N ARG A 21 -15.76 2.56 0.25
CA ARG A 21 -15.69 1.26 0.91
C ARG A 21 -14.40 1.10 1.72
N PHE A 22 -13.25 1.43 1.12
CA PHE A 22 -11.97 1.41 1.83
C PHE A 22 -11.98 2.37 3.03
N GLN A 23 -12.39 3.63 2.82
CA GLN A 23 -12.45 4.63 3.89
C GLN A 23 -13.29 4.13 5.07
N ARG A 24 -14.50 3.61 4.79
CA ARG A 24 -15.37 3.05 5.83
C ARG A 24 -14.73 1.90 6.59
N TRP A 25 -14.13 0.94 5.89
CA TRP A 25 -13.49 -0.19 6.54
C TRP A 25 -12.28 0.22 7.38
N ILE A 26 -11.49 1.16 6.89
CA ILE A 26 -10.28 1.65 7.57
C ILE A 26 -10.68 2.36 8.87
N GLU A 27 -11.71 3.20 8.83
CA GLU A 27 -12.03 4.13 9.92
C GLU A 27 -13.02 3.58 10.94
N ASN A 28 -13.77 2.53 10.59
CA ASN A 28 -14.80 1.99 11.47
C ASN A 28 -14.47 0.57 11.96
N ALA A 29 -14.00 0.49 13.20
CA ALA A 29 -13.72 -0.76 13.89
C ALA A 29 -14.96 -1.66 14.10
N SER A 30 -16.16 -1.06 14.12
CA SER A 30 -17.42 -1.78 14.42
C SER A 30 -18.01 -2.48 13.18
N LEU A 31 -17.46 -2.26 11.98
CA LEU A 31 -17.94 -2.90 10.77
C LEU A 31 -17.48 -4.36 10.72
N SER A 32 -18.39 -5.30 10.98
CA SER A 32 -18.10 -6.74 10.88
C SER A 32 -18.00 -7.26 9.44
N ASN A 33 -18.39 -6.46 8.45
CA ASN A 33 -18.48 -6.88 7.04
C ASN A 33 -17.20 -6.64 6.21
N CYS A 34 -16.10 -6.21 6.82
CA CYS A 34 -14.82 -6.10 6.12
C CYS A 34 -14.21 -7.51 5.99
N PRO A 35 -13.99 -8.03 4.77
CA PRO A 35 -13.42 -9.36 4.58
C PRO A 35 -11.90 -9.39 4.78
N ILE A 36 -11.26 -8.22 4.81
CA ILE A 36 -9.80 -8.07 4.80
C ILE A 36 -9.26 -8.34 6.20
N GLN A 37 -8.34 -9.31 6.29
CA GLN A 37 -7.67 -9.70 7.52
C GLN A 37 -6.30 -9.00 7.64
N PRO A 38 -5.77 -8.87 8.88
CA PRO A 38 -4.39 -8.44 9.08
C PRO A 38 -3.41 -9.29 8.28
N SER A 39 -2.36 -8.67 7.75
CA SER A 39 -1.33 -9.39 7.00
C SER A 39 -0.30 -10.00 7.95
N GLU A 40 -0.03 -11.29 7.76
CA GLU A 40 1.02 -12.04 8.48
C GLU A 40 2.28 -12.26 7.63
N VAL A 41 2.34 -11.68 6.42
CA VAL A 41 3.49 -11.81 5.52
C VAL A 41 4.71 -11.12 6.11
N THR A 42 5.84 -11.83 6.17
CA THR A 42 7.12 -11.32 6.68
C THR A 42 8.19 -11.26 5.59
N LEU A 43 9.20 -10.41 5.78
CA LEU A 43 10.34 -10.32 4.87
C LEU A 43 11.05 -11.68 4.72
N THR A 44 11.18 -12.45 5.81
CA THR A 44 11.75 -13.81 5.80
C THR A 44 10.97 -14.76 4.89
N GLN A 45 9.63 -14.69 4.89
CA GLN A 45 8.80 -15.50 3.98
C GLN A 45 8.95 -15.05 2.52
N LEU A 46 9.16 -13.75 2.27
CA LEU A 46 9.45 -13.24 0.93
C LEU A 46 10.78 -13.77 0.41
N HIS A 47 11.84 -13.74 1.23
CA HIS A 47 13.16 -14.31 0.89
C HIS A 47 13.08 -15.80 0.48
N ALA A 48 12.20 -16.57 1.11
CA ALA A 48 12.05 -17.99 0.80
C ALA A 48 11.38 -18.26 -0.56
N ASN A 49 10.59 -17.31 -1.08
CA ASN A 49 9.71 -17.51 -2.22
C ASN A 49 10.01 -16.60 -3.43
N TRP A 50 10.72 -15.49 -3.22
CA TRP A 50 11.09 -14.53 -4.25
C TRP A 50 12.61 -14.44 -4.31
N LEU A 51 13.22 -14.53 -5.49
CA LEU A 51 14.67 -14.49 -5.68
C LEU A 51 15.05 -13.81 -7.01
N PRO A 52 15.97 -12.83 -6.99
CA PRO A 52 16.71 -12.32 -5.83
C PRO A 52 15.90 -11.33 -4.97
N VAL A 53 16.11 -11.36 -3.65
CA VAL A 53 15.78 -10.25 -2.73
C VAL A 53 17.08 -9.54 -2.36
N ILE A 54 17.21 -8.31 -2.81
CA ILE A 54 18.35 -7.42 -2.54
C ILE A 54 17.88 -6.39 -1.52
N VAL A 55 18.64 -6.26 -0.44
CA VAL A 55 18.46 -5.24 0.59
C VAL A 55 19.75 -4.43 0.66
N ASP A 56 19.65 -3.14 0.36
CA ASP A 56 20.77 -2.20 0.40
C ASP A 56 20.46 -1.08 1.39
N ARG A 57 21.39 -0.78 2.30
CA ARG A 57 21.24 0.26 3.35
C ARG A 57 22.02 1.53 3.02
N ALA A 58 22.41 1.71 1.77
CA ALA A 58 23.07 2.91 1.28
C ALA A 58 22.09 4.09 1.12
N GLN A 59 22.66 5.30 1.09
CA GLN A 59 21.95 6.51 0.68
C GLN A 59 21.38 6.30 -0.75
N PRO A 60 20.14 6.73 -1.04
CA PRO A 60 19.59 6.62 -2.38
C PRO A 60 20.44 7.38 -3.39
N ASP A 61 20.67 6.76 -4.54
CA ASP A 61 21.39 7.38 -5.64
C ASP A 61 20.58 8.56 -6.22
N ALA A 62 21.22 9.72 -6.31
CA ALA A 62 20.56 10.96 -6.72
C ALA A 62 20.10 10.95 -8.18
N VAL A 63 20.65 10.06 -9.02
CA VAL A 63 20.24 9.90 -10.41
C VAL A 63 19.02 8.99 -10.51
N SER A 64 19.09 7.82 -9.86
CA SER A 64 18.07 6.77 -9.97
C SER A 64 16.83 7.04 -9.11
N PHE A 65 16.93 7.91 -8.11
CA PHE A 65 15.87 8.21 -7.15
C PHE A 65 15.71 9.72 -6.89
N ALA A 66 16.01 10.55 -7.90
CA ALA A 66 15.96 12.01 -7.81
C ALA A 66 14.62 12.54 -7.25
N ASP A 67 13.53 12.00 -7.77
CA ASP A 67 12.16 12.38 -7.46
C ASP A 67 11.76 12.02 -6.02
N GLY A 68 12.17 10.83 -5.55
CA GLY A 68 11.98 10.43 -4.16
C GLY A 68 12.81 11.29 -3.19
N LEU A 69 14.06 11.60 -3.54
CA LEU A 69 14.90 12.51 -2.74
C LEU A 69 14.37 13.93 -2.68
N TYR A 70 13.74 14.42 -3.75
CA TYR A 70 13.07 15.73 -3.74
C TYR A 70 11.98 15.77 -2.65
N HIS A 71 11.11 14.76 -2.61
CA HIS A 71 10.08 14.67 -1.57
C HIS A 71 10.65 14.47 -0.18
N ALA A 72 11.68 13.62 -0.07
CA ALA A 72 12.37 13.40 1.18
C ALA A 72 12.92 14.72 1.76
N ASN A 73 13.59 15.53 0.93
CA ASN A 73 14.11 16.82 1.35
C ASN A 73 12.99 17.80 1.73
N ARG A 74 11.91 17.86 0.94
CA ARG A 74 10.75 18.72 1.23
C ARG A 74 10.11 18.38 2.58
N LEU A 75 10.09 17.09 2.93
CA LEU A 75 9.50 16.56 4.17
C LEU A 75 10.52 16.34 5.29
N GLN A 76 11.78 16.75 5.10
CA GLN A 76 12.87 16.59 6.06
C GLN A 76 13.10 15.11 6.49
N ILE A 77 12.93 14.18 5.55
CA ILE A 77 13.20 12.76 5.73
C ILE A 77 14.68 12.51 5.39
N HIS A 78 15.50 12.32 6.42
CA HIS A 78 16.96 12.18 6.25
C HIS A 78 17.47 10.74 6.25
N GLY A 79 16.63 9.77 6.60
CA GLY A 79 16.98 8.35 6.74
C GLY A 79 16.99 7.88 8.20
N PRO A 80 17.59 6.72 8.51
CA PRO A 80 18.37 5.87 7.60
C PRO A 80 17.53 5.32 6.44
N TRP A 81 18.18 5.01 5.32
CA TRP A 81 17.53 4.53 4.10
C TRP A 81 17.72 3.04 3.95
N VAL A 82 16.68 2.35 3.49
CA VAL A 82 16.79 0.95 3.06
C VAL A 82 16.08 0.77 1.72
N HIS A 83 16.85 0.34 0.72
CA HIS A 83 16.37 -0.02 -0.60
C HIS A 83 16.12 -1.52 -0.66
N HIS A 84 14.95 -1.89 -1.15
CA HIS A 84 14.55 -3.26 -1.39
C HIS A 84 14.31 -3.46 -2.88
N ARG A 85 14.88 -4.53 -3.45
CA ARG A 85 14.54 -5.00 -4.79
C ARG A 85 14.29 -6.49 -4.75
N MET A 86 13.09 -6.89 -5.14
CA MET A 86 12.66 -8.27 -5.16
C MET A 86 12.17 -8.61 -6.55
N THR A 87 12.70 -9.68 -7.12
CA THR A 87 12.24 -10.19 -8.41
C THR A 87 11.90 -11.67 -8.28
N SER A 88 10.89 -12.16 -9.00
CA SER A 88 10.61 -13.59 -9.09
C SER A 88 10.01 -13.93 -10.46
N GLY A 89 9.98 -15.21 -10.82
CA GLY A 89 9.44 -15.64 -12.12
C GLY A 89 10.39 -15.49 -13.32
N ILE A 90 11.67 -15.16 -13.09
CA ILE A 90 12.69 -15.18 -14.15
C ILE A 90 12.92 -16.62 -14.60
N LYS A 91 12.38 -16.98 -15.76
CA LYS A 91 12.63 -18.28 -16.41
C LYS A 91 13.68 -18.14 -17.51
N PRO A 92 14.66 -19.07 -17.61
CA PRO A 92 15.53 -19.14 -18.78
C PRO A 92 14.66 -19.37 -20.02
N GLY A 93 14.66 -18.43 -20.96
CA GLY A 93 14.02 -18.63 -22.25
C GLY A 93 14.95 -19.35 -23.24
N PRO A 94 14.43 -19.74 -24.42
CA PRO A 94 15.24 -20.35 -25.47
C PRO A 94 16.44 -19.48 -25.81
N ARG A 95 17.63 -20.09 -25.91
CA ARG A 95 18.92 -19.43 -26.23
C ARG A 95 19.45 -18.46 -25.15
N GLY A 96 19.10 -18.67 -23.88
CA GLY A 96 19.65 -17.88 -22.76
C GLY A 96 19.09 -16.46 -22.67
N ARG A 97 18.03 -16.13 -23.43
CA ARG A 97 17.27 -14.90 -23.23
C ARG A 97 16.27 -15.13 -22.11
N PHE A 98 16.29 -14.31 -21.07
CA PHE A 98 15.28 -14.36 -20.02
C PHE A 98 13.91 -13.96 -20.59
N SER A 99 12.88 -14.75 -20.31
CA SER A 99 11.50 -14.31 -20.58
C SER A 99 11.12 -13.28 -19.54
N THR A 100 10.66 -12.10 -19.98
CA THR A 100 10.14 -11.05 -19.11
C THR A 100 8.62 -11.07 -18.98
N GLU A 101 7.95 -12.07 -19.56
CA GLU A 101 6.49 -12.11 -19.67
C GLU A 101 5.80 -12.59 -18.39
N ASP A 102 6.55 -13.21 -17.46
CA ASP A 102 6.07 -13.76 -16.18
C ASP A 102 6.89 -13.28 -14.97
N ILE A 103 7.40 -12.05 -14.99
CA ILE A 103 8.24 -11.53 -13.89
C ILE A 103 7.39 -10.74 -12.89
N ASN A 104 7.53 -11.06 -11.61
CA ASN A 104 7.17 -10.14 -10.53
C ASN A 104 8.39 -9.25 -10.21
N ASP A 105 8.19 -7.95 -10.05
CA ASP A 105 9.25 -6.99 -9.72
C ASP A 105 8.72 -5.97 -8.71
N PHE A 106 9.34 -5.93 -7.54
CA PHE A 106 9.02 -5.00 -6.47
C PHE A 106 10.28 -4.22 -6.11
N GLN A 107 10.21 -2.90 -6.14
CA GLN A 107 11.29 -2.01 -5.72
C GLN A 107 10.73 -0.93 -4.81
N SER A 108 11.44 -0.66 -3.72
CA SER A 108 11.05 0.36 -2.76
C SER A 108 12.22 0.96 -2.01
N TYR A 109 12.08 2.21 -1.60
CA TYR A 109 12.92 2.83 -0.57
C TYR A 109 12.08 3.07 0.69
N ILE A 110 12.64 2.81 1.86
CA ILE A 110 12.00 3.13 3.14
C ILE A 110 12.90 4.00 4.01
N ALA A 111 12.26 4.83 4.82
CA ALA A 111 12.84 5.68 5.85
C ALA A 111 11.85 5.79 7.03
N PRO A 112 12.24 6.34 8.21
CA PRO A 112 11.44 6.26 9.44
C PRO A 112 9.98 6.69 9.35
N THR A 113 9.62 7.59 8.43
CA THR A 113 8.22 8.04 8.24
C THR A 113 7.68 7.85 6.83
N ALA A 114 8.46 7.23 5.92
CA ALA A 114 8.11 7.17 4.51
C ALA A 114 8.41 5.83 3.85
N LEU A 115 7.50 5.44 2.96
CA LEU A 115 7.60 4.30 2.06
C LEU A 115 7.46 4.79 0.62
N PHE A 116 8.48 4.60 -0.20
CA PHE A 116 8.47 4.92 -1.61
C PHE A 116 8.42 3.62 -2.42
N LEU A 117 7.33 3.41 -3.15
CA LEU A 117 7.11 2.27 -4.03
C LEU A 117 7.47 2.69 -5.46
N THR A 118 8.59 2.18 -5.96
CA THR A 118 9.16 2.58 -7.26
C THR A 118 8.88 1.57 -8.36
N CYS A 119 8.59 0.32 -8.00
CA CYS A 119 8.17 -0.73 -8.90
C CYS A 119 7.28 -1.71 -8.13
N VAL A 120 6.12 -2.07 -8.66
CA VAL A 120 5.13 -2.92 -7.97
C VAL A 120 4.46 -3.93 -8.91
N PHE A 121 5.19 -4.41 -9.91
CA PHE A 121 4.67 -5.38 -10.88
C PHE A 121 4.46 -6.74 -10.24
N ARG A 122 3.25 -7.28 -10.41
CA ARG A 122 2.88 -8.55 -9.82
C ARG A 122 1.93 -9.36 -10.70
N MET A 123 2.33 -10.59 -10.97
CA MET A 123 1.56 -11.64 -11.60
C MET A 123 0.93 -12.60 -10.57
N ASP A 124 1.68 -13.00 -9.56
CA ASP A 124 1.25 -13.95 -8.53
C ASP A 124 1.92 -13.68 -7.15
N GLY A 125 1.74 -14.58 -6.19
CA GLY A 125 2.35 -14.49 -4.87
C GLY A 125 1.60 -13.61 -3.86
N PRO A 126 2.29 -13.03 -2.86
CA PRO A 126 1.70 -12.08 -1.90
C PRO A 126 1.27 -10.78 -2.57
N TYR A 127 0.25 -10.10 -2.06
CA TYR A 127 -0.18 -8.82 -2.62
C TYR A 127 0.84 -7.71 -2.34
N VAL A 128 0.86 -6.67 -3.19
CA VAL A 128 1.80 -5.55 -3.06
C VAL A 128 1.67 -4.85 -1.70
N SER A 129 0.46 -4.74 -1.16
CA SER A 129 0.21 -4.22 0.19
C SER A 129 0.91 -5.05 1.28
N GLN A 130 0.89 -6.37 1.13
CA GLN A 130 1.53 -7.29 2.08
C GLN A 130 3.06 -7.23 1.96
N ILE A 131 3.59 -7.12 0.73
CA ILE A 131 5.03 -6.93 0.49
C ILE A 131 5.48 -5.60 1.09
N ALA A 132 4.76 -4.51 0.80
CA ALA A 132 4.99 -3.18 1.33
C ALA A 132 5.01 -3.16 2.87
N GLN A 133 4.03 -3.82 3.50
CA GLN A 133 4.01 -3.97 4.95
C GLN A 133 5.24 -4.72 5.46
N ALA A 134 5.57 -5.86 4.87
CA ALA A 134 6.67 -6.71 5.29
C ALA A 134 8.04 -6.01 5.17
N VAL A 135 8.27 -5.24 4.10
CA VAL A 135 9.52 -4.48 3.92
C VAL A 135 9.62 -3.30 4.88
N TYR A 136 8.51 -2.60 5.15
CA TYR A 136 8.56 -1.49 6.09
C TYR A 136 8.78 -2.00 7.52
N GLN A 137 8.05 -3.05 7.91
CA GLN A 137 8.13 -3.67 9.24
C GLN A 137 9.46 -4.34 9.56
N SER A 138 10.29 -4.65 8.56
CA SER A 138 11.63 -5.21 8.83
C SER A 138 12.60 -4.19 9.42
N GLU A 139 12.33 -2.90 9.27
CA GLU A 139 13.23 -1.83 9.74
C GLU A 139 12.53 -0.81 10.65
N TYR A 140 11.23 -0.55 10.44
CA TYR A 140 10.47 0.47 11.16
C TYR A 140 9.12 -0.05 11.65
N SER A 141 8.63 0.46 12.79
CA SER A 141 7.28 0.15 13.26
C SER A 141 6.24 0.78 12.33
N MET A 142 5.18 0.07 11.95
CA MET A 142 4.10 0.65 11.12
C MET A 142 3.52 1.94 11.73
N GLY A 143 3.54 2.08 13.05
CA GLY A 143 3.07 3.30 13.73
C GLY A 143 3.86 4.57 13.39
N THR A 144 5.04 4.46 12.77
CA THR A 144 5.83 5.62 12.33
C THR A 144 5.56 6.03 10.88
N LEU A 145 4.89 5.20 10.08
CA LEU A 145 4.63 5.50 8.68
C LEU A 145 3.58 6.62 8.54
N GLU A 146 3.97 7.71 7.89
CA GLU A 146 3.15 8.91 7.65
C GLU A 146 2.95 9.18 6.15
N HIS A 147 3.87 8.73 5.30
CA HIS A 147 3.84 9.00 3.87
C HIS A 147 4.09 7.75 3.02
N ILE A 148 3.21 7.51 2.06
CA ILE A 148 3.42 6.50 1.02
C ILE A 148 3.49 7.20 -0.33
N PHE A 149 4.53 6.91 -1.09
CA PHE A 149 4.71 7.42 -2.44
C PHE A 149 4.64 6.29 -3.44
N PHE A 150 3.92 6.49 -4.54
CA PHE A 150 4.15 5.76 -5.78
C PHE A 150 4.92 6.68 -6.72
N THR A 151 6.11 6.27 -7.12
CA THR A 151 6.91 7.01 -8.11
C THR A 151 6.75 6.36 -9.48
N ASP A 152 6.80 7.17 -10.55
CA ASP A 152 6.64 6.71 -11.93
C ASP A 152 5.31 5.96 -12.17
N VAL A 153 4.21 6.68 -11.93
CA VAL A 153 2.85 6.13 -12.05
C VAL A 153 2.52 5.85 -13.51
N VAL A 154 2.64 4.56 -13.89
CA VAL A 154 2.32 4.05 -15.22
C VAL A 154 1.19 3.01 -15.23
N ASN A 155 0.52 2.80 -14.08
CA ASN A 155 -0.58 1.85 -13.99
C ASN A 155 -1.81 2.35 -14.75
N GLN A 156 -2.26 1.59 -15.75
CA GLN A 156 -3.31 1.99 -16.67
C GLN A 156 -4.61 2.46 -15.99
N ASP A 157 -5.14 1.71 -15.02
CA ASP A 157 -6.37 2.12 -14.29
C ASP A 157 -6.19 3.47 -13.58
N THR A 158 -5.07 3.66 -12.90
CA THR A 158 -4.76 4.93 -12.24
C THR A 158 -4.50 6.05 -13.26
N THR A 159 -3.71 5.81 -14.31
CA THR A 159 -3.37 6.84 -15.29
C THR A 159 -4.58 7.27 -16.11
N ASP A 160 -5.46 6.35 -16.50
CA ASP A 160 -6.68 6.66 -17.25
C ASP A 160 -7.64 7.47 -16.39
N PHE A 161 -7.83 7.08 -15.13
CA PHE A 161 -8.62 7.86 -14.18
C PHE A 161 -8.07 9.30 -14.05
N LEU A 162 -6.76 9.44 -13.88
CA LEU A 162 -6.13 10.77 -13.79
C LEU A 162 -6.33 11.57 -15.09
N GLN A 163 -6.15 10.96 -16.25
CA GLN A 163 -6.26 11.61 -17.56
C GLN A 163 -7.68 12.01 -17.92
N GLU A 164 -8.66 11.20 -17.58
CA GLU A 164 -10.02 11.41 -18.04
C GLU A 164 -10.82 12.27 -17.06
N SER A 165 -10.47 12.21 -15.76
CA SER A 165 -11.35 12.74 -14.71
C SER A 165 -10.73 13.83 -13.83
N VAL A 166 -9.42 13.77 -13.53
CA VAL A 166 -8.80 14.67 -12.54
C VAL A 166 -7.91 15.72 -13.19
N LEU A 167 -7.11 15.32 -14.17
CA LEU A 167 -6.13 16.14 -14.87
C LEU A 167 -6.31 15.96 -16.40
N PRO A 168 -7.39 16.47 -17.00
CA PRO A 168 -7.68 16.29 -18.43
C PRO A 168 -6.61 16.85 -19.37
N ASP A 169 -5.83 17.83 -18.91
CA ASP A 169 -4.74 18.42 -19.67
C ASP A 169 -3.42 17.63 -19.60
N MET A 170 -3.37 16.51 -18.87
CA MET A 170 -2.13 15.80 -18.58
C MET A 170 -1.40 15.30 -19.83
N ASN A 171 -2.15 14.90 -20.86
CA ASN A 171 -1.62 14.44 -22.14
C ASN A 171 -1.49 15.55 -23.19
N ASN A 172 -1.82 16.80 -22.86
CA ASN A 172 -1.72 17.90 -23.80
C ASN A 172 -0.24 18.33 -23.93
N PRO A 173 0.40 18.11 -25.10
CA PRO A 173 1.83 18.43 -25.28
C PRO A 173 2.11 19.94 -25.18
N ASN A 174 1.07 20.79 -25.34
CA ASN A 174 1.18 22.24 -25.19
C ASN A 174 1.02 22.71 -23.73
N LYS A 175 0.68 21.80 -22.81
CA LYS A 175 0.50 22.07 -21.37
C LYS A 175 1.41 21.20 -20.52
N ILE A 176 2.64 20.95 -21.01
CA ILE A 176 3.68 20.31 -20.20
C ILE A 176 4.13 21.32 -19.13
N PRO A 177 4.15 20.95 -17.83
CA PRO A 177 4.52 21.88 -16.78
C PRO A 177 5.98 22.29 -16.94
N THR A 178 6.22 23.59 -16.82
CA THR A 178 7.56 24.16 -16.70
C THR A 178 8.04 24.21 -15.24
N THR A 179 7.17 23.85 -14.29
CA THR A 179 7.46 23.72 -12.86
C THR A 179 6.72 22.51 -12.30
N ARG A 180 7.15 22.02 -11.13
CA ARG A 180 6.47 20.90 -10.46
C ARG A 180 5.10 21.37 -9.96
N GLU A 181 4.04 20.74 -10.44
CA GLU A 181 2.67 21.03 -10.01
C GLU A 181 2.25 20.02 -8.94
N THR A 182 1.48 20.47 -7.95
CA THR A 182 0.94 19.61 -6.90
C THR A 182 -0.54 19.88 -6.70
N TYR A 183 -1.33 18.83 -6.82
CA TYR A 183 -2.78 18.83 -6.58
C TYR A 183 -3.05 18.00 -5.34
N THR A 184 -3.67 18.57 -4.32
CA THR A 184 -3.92 17.89 -3.05
C THR A 184 -5.40 17.82 -2.77
N PHE A 185 -5.87 16.63 -2.42
CA PHE A 185 -7.27 16.33 -2.13
C PHE A 185 -7.40 15.90 -0.67
N GLU A 186 -8.27 16.59 0.04
CA GLU A 186 -8.52 16.36 1.46
C GLU A 186 -9.43 15.15 1.68
N HIS A 187 -9.31 14.56 2.86
CA HIS A 187 -10.11 13.44 3.34
C HIS A 187 -11.60 13.58 3.02
N GLY A 188 -12.18 12.54 2.43
CA GLY A 188 -13.62 12.46 2.14
C GLY A 188 -14.09 13.27 0.93
N SER A 189 -13.22 14.02 0.26
CA SER A 189 -13.60 14.65 -1.03
C SER A 189 -13.87 13.57 -2.10
N PRO A 190 -14.70 13.86 -3.11
CA PRO A 190 -14.93 12.93 -4.22
C PRO A 190 -13.63 12.46 -4.89
N GLU A 191 -12.66 13.36 -5.11
CA GLU A 191 -11.36 13.08 -5.72
C GLU A 191 -10.49 12.20 -4.84
N HIS A 192 -10.44 12.50 -3.54
CA HIS A 192 -9.72 11.69 -2.55
C HIS A 192 -10.24 10.26 -2.53
N LEU A 193 -11.56 10.11 -2.44
CA LEU A 193 -12.22 8.79 -2.47
C LEU A 193 -11.92 8.07 -3.79
N ALA A 194 -12.06 8.75 -4.92
CA ALA A 194 -11.80 8.16 -6.22
C ALA A 194 -10.35 7.70 -6.38
N LEU A 195 -9.38 8.53 -5.97
CA LEU A 195 -7.96 8.17 -5.98
C LEU A 195 -7.67 6.96 -5.09
N LEU A 196 -8.27 6.89 -3.90
CA LEU A 196 -8.16 5.73 -3.01
C LEU A 196 -8.77 4.46 -3.63
N GLY A 197 -9.77 4.60 -4.51
CA GLY A 197 -10.40 3.49 -5.23
C GLY A 197 -9.68 3.05 -6.51
N THR A 198 -8.70 3.81 -7.00
CA THR A 198 -7.83 3.37 -8.11
C THR A 198 -7.01 2.14 -7.72
N ARG A 199 -6.36 1.51 -8.70
CA ARG A 199 -5.53 0.34 -8.47
C ARG A 199 -4.37 0.62 -7.52
N LEU A 200 -3.67 1.74 -7.68
CA LEU A 200 -2.61 2.12 -6.74
C LEU A 200 -3.18 2.58 -5.38
N GLY A 201 -4.30 3.32 -5.38
CA GLY A 201 -5.00 3.66 -4.14
C GLY A 201 -5.44 2.44 -3.34
N SER A 202 -5.92 1.40 -4.02
CA SER A 202 -6.34 0.15 -3.37
C SER A 202 -5.18 -0.57 -2.68
N VAL A 203 -3.95 -0.49 -3.20
CA VAL A 203 -2.76 -1.01 -2.50
C VAL A 203 -2.61 -0.33 -1.13
N VAL A 204 -2.82 0.98 -1.05
CA VAL A 204 -2.81 1.72 0.22
C VAL A 204 -3.99 1.31 1.08
N GLY A 205 -5.19 1.19 0.52
CA GLY A 205 -6.37 0.73 1.26
C GLY A 205 -6.16 -0.64 1.92
N TYR A 206 -5.64 -1.61 1.17
CA TYR A 206 -5.28 -2.94 1.68
C TYR A 206 -4.14 -2.89 2.69
N LEU A 207 -3.13 -2.05 2.49
CA LEU A 207 -2.04 -1.87 3.45
C LEU A 207 -2.59 -1.32 4.78
N MET A 208 -3.46 -0.31 4.73
CA MET A 208 -4.07 0.28 5.92
C MET A 208 -4.87 -0.75 6.72
N LEU A 209 -5.65 -1.58 6.02
CA LEU A 209 -6.47 -2.64 6.64
C LEU A 209 -5.65 -3.84 7.13
N GLY A 210 -4.53 -4.13 6.46
CA GLY A 210 -3.64 -5.23 6.81
C GLY A 210 -2.68 -4.91 7.96
N ALA A 211 -2.27 -3.65 8.08
CA ALA A 211 -1.19 -3.24 8.97
C ALA A 211 -1.64 -2.55 10.27
N TYR A 212 -2.85 -1.98 10.30
CA TYR A 212 -3.34 -1.22 11.47
C TYR A 212 -4.66 -1.79 11.99
N PRO A 213 -4.89 -1.72 13.32
CA PRO A 213 -6.23 -1.91 13.84
C PRO A 213 -7.19 -0.88 13.22
N ARG A 214 -8.37 -1.33 12.78
CA ARG A 214 -9.38 -0.44 12.19
C ARG A 214 -9.77 0.67 13.19
N GLY A 215 -10.05 1.85 12.67
CA GLY A 215 -10.40 3.03 13.47
C GLY A 215 -9.23 3.68 14.20
N THR A 216 -7.98 3.35 13.87
CA THR A 216 -6.80 3.98 14.48
C THR A 216 -6.07 4.96 13.57
N ARG A 217 -6.05 4.70 12.26
CA ARG A 217 -5.34 5.51 11.27
C ARG A 217 -6.24 5.75 10.06
N ARG A 218 -6.01 6.83 9.34
CA ARG A 218 -6.70 7.15 8.07
C ARG A 218 -5.75 7.73 7.04
N VAL A 219 -6.16 7.68 5.77
CA VAL A 219 -5.50 8.44 4.69
C VAL A 219 -6.10 9.85 4.70
N SER A 220 -5.39 10.84 5.24
CA SER A 220 -5.94 12.19 5.38
C SER A 220 -5.84 13.05 4.14
N ARG A 221 -4.82 12.83 3.31
CA ARG A 221 -4.66 13.53 2.03
C ARG A 221 -4.10 12.60 0.97
N ILE A 222 -4.48 12.87 -0.27
CA ILE A 222 -3.83 12.29 -1.44
C ILE A 222 -3.38 13.45 -2.33
N SER A 223 -2.10 13.46 -2.67
CA SER A 223 -1.52 14.45 -3.57
C SER A 223 -1.03 13.81 -4.86
N ILE A 224 -1.27 14.50 -5.98
CA ILE A 224 -0.67 14.19 -7.28
C ILE A 224 0.46 15.18 -7.50
N HIS A 225 1.66 14.69 -7.77
CA HIS A 225 2.79 15.51 -8.20
C HIS A 225 3.04 15.27 -9.68
N ARG A 226 3.03 16.34 -10.47
CA ARG A 226 3.33 16.31 -11.89
C ARG A 226 4.68 16.97 -12.11
N ASN A 227 5.61 16.21 -12.66
CA ASN A 227 7.01 16.61 -12.79
C ASN A 227 7.37 17.00 -14.23
N TYR A 228 8.58 17.52 -14.38
CA TYR A 228 9.23 17.72 -15.66
C TYR A 228 9.25 16.42 -16.47
N GLY A 229 8.77 16.45 -17.71
CA GLY A 229 8.86 15.29 -18.61
C GLY A 229 7.77 14.23 -18.45
N LEU A 230 6.60 14.59 -17.92
CA LEU A 230 5.38 13.75 -17.82
C LEU A 230 5.41 12.65 -16.73
N SER A 231 6.42 12.59 -15.87
CA SER A 231 6.36 11.66 -14.74
C SER A 231 5.33 12.14 -13.70
N LEU A 232 4.61 11.16 -13.16
CA LEU A 232 3.55 11.34 -12.17
C LEU A 232 3.88 10.56 -10.93
N GLU A 233 3.55 11.17 -9.79
CA GLU A 233 3.67 10.52 -8.50
C GLU A 233 2.39 10.73 -7.71
N LEU A 234 2.07 9.74 -6.89
CA LEU A 234 1.01 9.84 -5.89
C LEU A 234 1.63 9.81 -4.50
N GLN A 235 1.27 10.77 -3.67
CA GLN A 235 1.57 10.80 -2.24
C GLN A 235 0.28 10.53 -1.47
N PHE A 236 0.29 9.54 -0.59
CA PHE A 236 -0.76 9.27 0.39
C PHE A 236 -0.24 9.65 1.76
N GLN A 237 -0.90 10.58 2.42
CA GLN A 237 -0.59 10.98 3.80
C GLN A 237 -1.47 10.20 4.77
N ILE A 238 -0.84 9.64 5.80
CA ILE A 238 -1.47 8.86 6.86
C ILE A 238 -1.39 9.65 8.16
N GLU A 239 -2.45 9.62 8.95
CA GLU A 239 -2.47 10.18 10.29
C GLU A 239 -3.31 9.33 11.26
N ASP A 240 -3.16 9.60 12.55
CA ASP A 240 -4.03 9.05 13.59
C ASP A 240 -5.46 9.59 13.45
N ILE A 241 -6.43 8.73 13.70
CA ILE A 241 -7.81 9.16 13.91
C ILE A 241 -7.92 9.69 15.34
N PRO A 242 -8.35 10.95 15.55
CA PRO A 242 -8.54 11.47 16.89
C PRO A 242 -9.50 10.57 17.68
N ARG A 243 -9.04 10.02 18.80
CA ARG A 243 -9.96 9.38 19.74
C ARG A 243 -10.77 10.50 20.37
N ASN A 244 -12.10 10.47 20.19
CA ASN A 244 -12.99 11.28 21.01
C ASN A 244 -12.76 10.87 22.47
N THR A 245 -11.90 11.60 23.18
CA THR A 245 -11.79 11.53 24.63
C THR A 245 -13.01 12.24 25.21
N ALA A 246 -14.16 11.60 25.09
CA ALA A 246 -15.31 11.95 25.90
C ALA A 246 -14.98 11.56 27.35
N SER A 247 -14.69 12.59 28.15
CA SER A 247 -15.01 12.70 29.57
C SER A 247 -14.67 11.51 30.47
N SER A 248 -13.51 11.58 31.12
CA SER A 248 -13.39 11.08 32.49
C SER A 248 -12.80 12.19 33.37
N ASP A 249 -13.64 13.20 33.63
CA ASP A 249 -13.55 13.95 34.87
C ASP A 249 -13.79 12.99 36.04
N GLY A 250 -13.11 13.26 37.14
CA GLY A 250 -12.84 12.30 38.19
C GLY A 250 -14.06 11.71 38.89
N SER A 251 -13.93 10.43 39.25
CA SER A 251 -14.25 10.05 40.62
C SER A 251 -13.23 9.02 41.11
N SER A 252 -12.35 9.51 41.96
CA SER A 252 -11.67 8.69 42.96
C SER A 252 -12.77 8.04 43.81
N SER A 253 -12.85 6.72 43.82
CA SER A 253 -13.32 6.00 45.00
C SER A 253 -12.40 4.82 45.27
N LYS A 254 -11.85 4.86 46.47
CA LYS A 254 -11.03 3.85 47.11
C LYS A 254 -11.86 2.60 47.46
N ALA A 255 -11.11 1.54 47.67
CA ALA A 255 -11.33 0.43 48.60
C ALA A 255 -12.13 -0.78 48.08
N GLY A 256 -11.50 -1.96 48.20
CA GLY A 256 -12.16 -3.24 48.01
C GLY A 256 -11.21 -4.43 47.89
N ASP A 257 -10.26 -4.55 48.80
CA ASP A 257 -9.48 -5.76 49.06
C ASP A 257 -10.39 -6.98 49.30
N LYS A 258 -10.13 -8.10 48.60
CA LYS A 258 -10.39 -9.46 49.09
C LYS A 258 -9.65 -10.50 48.25
N ARG A 259 -8.57 -11.03 48.85
CA ARG A 259 -7.92 -12.31 48.52
C ARG A 259 -8.83 -13.52 48.77
N ARG A 260 -8.61 -14.58 47.98
CA ARG A 260 -8.58 -16.04 48.27
C ARG A 260 -9.12 -16.82 47.06
N HIS A 261 -8.72 -18.03 46.67
CA HIS A 261 -7.59 -18.94 46.92
C HIS A 261 -7.89 -20.22 46.08
N VAL A 262 -6.88 -20.78 45.42
CA VAL A 262 -6.62 -22.24 45.16
C VAL A 262 -7.58 -23.09 44.30
N GLY A 263 -6.94 -23.81 43.36
CA GLY A 263 -7.34 -25.06 42.72
C GLY A 263 -6.76 -25.09 41.30
N GLY A 264 -5.70 -25.81 40.93
CA GLY A 264 -5.25 -27.13 41.36
C GLY A 264 -5.83 -28.18 40.42
N GLY A 265 -5.05 -28.64 39.43
CA GLY A 265 -5.50 -29.63 38.45
C GLY A 265 -4.45 -29.96 37.39
N ASP A 266 -3.62 -30.93 37.74
CA ASP A 266 -2.60 -31.60 36.92
C ASP A 266 -3.24 -32.57 35.91
N GLY A 267 -2.54 -32.90 34.82
CA GLY A 267 -3.03 -33.88 33.84
C GLY A 267 -2.22 -33.96 32.54
N THR A 268 -1.22 -34.84 32.54
CA THR A 268 -0.46 -35.37 31.40
C THR A 268 -1.31 -36.26 30.47
N ASP A 269 -1.04 -36.27 29.16
CA ASP A 269 -0.39 -37.39 28.43
C ASP A 269 -0.64 -37.37 26.91
N ASP A 270 0.46 -37.59 26.18
CA ASP A 270 0.69 -38.43 25.00
C ASP A 270 -0.30 -38.53 23.82
N GLY A 271 0.25 -38.45 22.61
CA GLY A 271 -0.38 -39.05 21.43
C GLY A 271 0.09 -38.57 20.07
N ALA A 272 1.06 -39.28 19.49
CA ALA A 272 1.62 -39.08 18.16
C ALA A 272 0.64 -39.28 16.99
N GLY A 273 0.97 -38.66 15.84
CA GLY A 273 0.94 -39.37 14.56
C GLY A 273 -0.08 -38.94 13.49
N SER A 274 0.47 -38.37 12.42
CA SER A 274 0.18 -38.71 11.01
C SER A 274 -0.80 -37.87 10.18
N SER A 275 -0.24 -37.44 9.04
CA SER A 275 -0.85 -37.36 7.71
C SER A 275 -1.78 -36.20 7.35
N GLY A 276 -1.16 -35.14 6.84
CA GLY A 276 -1.26 -34.81 5.41
C GLY A 276 -2.66 -34.66 4.80
N LYS A 277 -3.27 -33.50 4.98
CA LYS A 277 -4.14 -32.89 3.96
C LYS A 277 -3.78 -31.41 3.83
N ARG A 278 -3.15 -31.04 2.71
CA ARG A 278 -2.95 -29.67 2.25
C ARG A 278 -4.31 -28.98 2.22
N ARG A 279 -4.62 -28.21 3.27
CA ARG A 279 -5.70 -27.23 3.25
C ARG A 279 -5.23 -26.08 2.38
N LYS A 280 -5.95 -25.83 1.27
CA LYS A 280 -5.85 -24.56 0.54
C LYS A 280 -6.08 -23.42 1.54
N PRO A 281 -5.26 -22.37 1.58
CA PRO A 281 -5.60 -21.20 2.37
C PRO A 281 -6.84 -20.58 1.72
N SER A 282 -7.95 -20.59 2.45
CA SER A 282 -9.14 -19.80 2.15
C SER A 282 -8.82 -18.34 2.47
N GLY A 283 -8.07 -17.67 1.60
CA GLY A 283 -8.13 -16.23 1.47
C GLY A 283 -9.40 -15.90 0.70
N GLY A 284 -10.25 -15.03 1.24
CA GLY A 284 -11.39 -14.51 0.47
C GLY A 284 -10.84 -13.72 -0.71
N ASP A 285 -10.82 -14.35 -1.88
CA ASP A 285 -10.52 -13.68 -3.14
C ASP A 285 -11.60 -12.62 -3.38
N ASP A 286 -11.26 -11.35 -3.25
CA ASP A 286 -11.99 -10.30 -3.96
C ASP A 286 -11.63 -10.47 -5.43
N ASP A 287 -12.54 -11.05 -6.22
CA ASP A 287 -12.38 -11.28 -7.66
C ASP A 287 -12.00 -9.99 -8.43
N ASN A 288 -12.17 -8.81 -7.82
CA ASN A 288 -11.77 -7.52 -8.40
C ASN A 288 -10.29 -7.14 -8.15
N TYR A 289 -9.57 -7.79 -7.23
CA TYR A 289 -8.19 -7.42 -6.89
C TYR A 289 -7.13 -8.29 -7.60
N GLN A 290 -6.94 -8.07 -8.90
CA GLN A 290 -5.89 -8.76 -9.69
C GLN A 290 -4.43 -8.20 -9.53
N GLY A 291 -4.11 -7.33 -8.55
CA GLY A 291 -2.79 -6.67 -8.40
C GLY A 291 -2.37 -5.67 -9.52
N PRO A 292 -1.35 -4.81 -9.33
CA PRO A 292 -0.95 -3.83 -10.35
C PRO A 292 -0.57 -4.48 -11.69
N ALA A 293 -1.09 -3.91 -12.79
CA ALA A 293 -1.13 -4.50 -14.13
C ALA A 293 0.23 -4.90 -14.75
N ARG A 294 0.16 -5.83 -15.72
CA ARG A 294 1.25 -6.27 -16.61
C ARG A 294 1.92 -5.08 -17.32
N ARG A 295 3.24 -5.13 -17.49
CA ARG A 295 4.02 -4.15 -18.28
C ARG A 295 3.33 -3.82 -19.61
N THR A 296 2.77 -2.63 -19.75
CA THR A 296 2.61 -2.00 -21.06
C THR A 296 3.98 -1.49 -21.48
N ARG A 297 4.71 -2.35 -22.19
CA ARG A 297 5.96 -1.96 -22.83
C ARG A 297 5.62 -0.85 -23.83
N GLN A 298 5.87 0.43 -23.49
CA GLN A 298 6.03 1.44 -24.53
C GLN A 298 7.18 0.96 -25.42
N ARG A 299 6.84 0.49 -26.63
CA ARG A 299 7.80 0.30 -27.69
C ARG A 299 8.29 1.68 -28.09
N LEU A 300 9.33 2.18 -27.43
CA LEU A 300 10.21 3.16 -28.05
C LEU A 300 10.81 2.48 -29.27
N GLY A 301 10.19 2.71 -30.43
CA GLY A 301 10.76 2.32 -31.71
C GLY A 301 12.16 2.94 -31.87
N PRO A 302 13.02 2.34 -32.70
CA PRO A 302 14.37 2.86 -32.88
C PRO A 302 14.30 4.32 -33.35
N ARG A 303 14.94 5.22 -32.59
CA ARG A 303 15.24 6.57 -33.08
C ARG A 303 16.05 6.40 -34.36
N LYS A 304 15.47 6.75 -35.51
CA LYS A 304 16.23 6.99 -36.72
C LYS A 304 17.11 8.21 -36.44
N ILE A 305 18.42 7.99 -36.46
CA ILE A 305 19.42 9.04 -36.69
C ILE A 305 19.37 9.37 -38.18
#